data_AF-A0A4Q5QYU4-F1
#
_entry.id   AF-A0A4Q5QYU4-F1
#
_cell.length_a   1.000
_cell.length_b   1.000
_cell.length_c   1.000
_cell.angle_alpha   90.00
_cell.angle_beta   90.00
_cell.angle_gamma   90.00
#
_symmetry.space_group_name_H-M   'P 1'
#
loop_
_entity.id
_entity.type
_entity.pdbx_description
1 polymer ?
#
loop_
_entity_poly.entity_id
_entity_poly.type
_entity_poly.pdbx_seq_one_letter_code
_entity_poly.pdbx_strand_id
1 'polypeptide(L)'
;EDIADSVAGFARAATDAKRLGFETIEVHGAHGYLIDQFFWDGTNTRTDRYGGATLRERARYAAEVIAAIRTAVGPDYPIILRVSQWKQQDLKARLAHTPAAMADWLVPLVEAGVDILHCSQRRFWEPEFPEIDGEGGLNFAGWAKTLTGAATISVGSVGLSGDFISVFRNQVSAPTDLDALVRRMERGEFDLIAVGRALITDPAWANKVRAGDVSAMLSFDAAALGAFV
;
A
#
# COMPACT_ATOMS: atom_id res chain seq x y z
N GLU A 1 22.43 -12.04 13.04
CA GLU A 1 22.46 -13.10 12.01
C GLU A 1 21.11 -13.11 11.28
N ASP A 2 20.02 -13.46 11.97
CA ASP A 2 18.66 -13.56 11.39
C ASP A 2 18.19 -12.35 10.56
N ILE A 3 18.44 -11.11 11.00
CA ILE A 3 18.06 -9.91 10.25
C ILE A 3 18.85 -9.82 8.92
N ALA A 4 20.13 -10.18 8.94
CA ALA A 4 20.94 -10.19 7.72
C ALA A 4 20.50 -11.33 6.79
N ASP A 5 20.17 -12.49 7.35
CA ASP A 5 19.66 -13.64 6.60
C ASP A 5 18.31 -13.35 5.95
N SER A 6 17.42 -12.62 6.63
CA SER A 6 16.14 -12.21 6.07
C SER A 6 16.33 -11.22 4.93
N VAL A 7 17.21 -10.21 5.07
CA VAL A 7 17.59 -9.29 3.98
C VAL A 7 18.09 -10.06 2.77
N ALA A 8 19.02 -11.01 2.97
CA ALA A 8 19.52 -11.86 1.90
C ALA A 8 18.43 -12.76 1.29
N GLY A 9 17.46 -13.21 2.10
CA GLY A 9 16.29 -13.95 1.66
C GLY A 9 15.40 -13.17 0.71
N PHE A 10 15.09 -11.91 1.04
CA PHE A 10 14.32 -11.02 0.16
C PHE A 10 15.03 -10.78 -1.17
N ALA A 11 16.35 -10.52 -1.15
CA ALA A 11 17.14 -10.34 -2.37
C ALA A 11 17.10 -11.59 -3.27
N ARG A 12 17.31 -12.79 -2.69
CA ARG A 12 17.20 -14.06 -3.43
C ARG A 12 15.81 -14.25 -4.04
N ALA A 13 14.75 -14.01 -3.28
CA ALA A 13 13.37 -14.12 -3.78
C ALA A 13 13.10 -13.18 -4.95
N ALA A 14 13.60 -11.94 -4.90
CA ALA A 14 13.45 -10.98 -5.98
C ALA A 14 14.25 -11.39 -7.24
N THR A 15 15.48 -11.90 -7.07
CA THR A 15 16.28 -12.47 -8.17
C THR A 15 15.54 -13.64 -8.82
N ASP A 16 14.95 -14.54 -8.04
CA ASP A 16 14.19 -15.67 -8.55
C ASP A 16 12.93 -15.22 -9.29
N ALA A 17 12.18 -14.25 -8.75
CA ALA A 17 11.02 -13.68 -9.42
C ALA A 17 11.40 -13.10 -10.80
N LYS A 18 12.46 -12.29 -10.86
CA LYS A 18 12.98 -11.75 -12.13
C LYS A 18 13.41 -12.88 -13.09
N ARG A 19 14.12 -13.89 -12.59
CA ARG A 19 14.58 -15.05 -13.38
C ARG A 19 13.41 -15.86 -13.95
N LEU A 20 12.29 -15.91 -13.24
CA LEU A 20 11.05 -16.58 -13.66
C LEU A 20 10.21 -15.73 -14.64
N GLY A 21 10.63 -14.51 -14.95
CA GLY A 21 9.98 -13.65 -15.94
C GLY A 21 8.92 -12.71 -15.37
N PHE A 22 8.83 -12.55 -14.05
CA PHE A 22 8.07 -11.43 -13.48
C PHE A 22 8.74 -10.11 -13.86
N GLU A 23 7.94 -9.10 -14.18
CA GLU A 23 8.42 -7.78 -14.63
C GLU A 23 8.56 -6.76 -13.50
N THR A 24 8.06 -7.10 -12.31
CA THR A 24 8.08 -6.26 -11.12
C THR A 24 8.03 -7.12 -9.86
N ILE A 25 8.36 -6.55 -8.71
CA ILE A 25 8.12 -7.14 -7.39
C ILE A 25 7.40 -6.13 -6.49
N GLU A 26 6.53 -6.64 -5.61
CA GLU A 26 5.97 -5.87 -4.50
C GLU A 26 6.48 -6.42 -3.18
N VAL A 27 7.24 -5.60 -2.45
CA VAL A 27 7.69 -5.90 -1.09
C VAL A 27 6.57 -5.55 -0.12
N HIS A 28 6.22 -6.50 0.74
CA HIS A 28 5.14 -6.30 1.70
C HIS A 28 5.67 -5.73 3.03
N GLY A 29 5.54 -4.41 3.20
CA GLY A 29 5.88 -3.66 4.41
C GLY A 29 4.69 -3.04 5.12
N ALA A 30 3.55 -3.74 5.13
CA ALA A 30 2.30 -3.26 5.68
C ALA A 30 1.66 -4.28 6.65
N HIS A 31 0.55 -3.88 7.27
CA HIS A 31 -0.43 -4.73 7.95
C HIS A 31 0.08 -5.58 9.12
N GLY A 32 1.17 -5.16 9.77
CA GLY A 32 1.77 -5.85 10.91
C GLY A 32 2.64 -7.06 10.55
N TYR A 33 2.98 -7.23 9.27
CA TYR A 33 3.98 -8.22 8.84
C TYR A 33 5.40 -7.76 9.13
N LEU A 34 6.39 -8.63 8.90
CA LEU A 34 7.76 -8.48 9.37
C LEU A 34 8.35 -7.07 9.18
N ILE A 35 8.31 -6.50 7.98
CA ILE A 35 8.86 -5.15 7.74
C ILE A 35 8.08 -4.08 8.51
N ASP A 36 6.75 -4.18 8.57
CA ASP A 36 5.90 -3.23 9.28
C ASP A 36 6.07 -3.32 10.81
N GLN A 37 6.44 -4.50 11.33
CA GLN A 37 6.80 -4.68 12.74
C GLN A 37 8.02 -3.86 13.13
N PHE A 38 8.96 -3.63 12.21
CA PHE A 38 10.09 -2.74 12.48
C PHE A 38 9.65 -1.28 12.55
N PHE A 39 8.73 -0.83 11.69
CA PHE A 39 8.27 0.56 11.69
C PHE A 39 7.51 0.95 12.97
N TRP A 40 6.76 0.00 13.54
CA TRP A 40 5.87 0.26 14.67
C TRP A 40 6.59 0.11 16.01
N ASP A 41 6.55 1.15 16.82
CA ASP A 41 7.12 1.18 18.18
C ASP A 41 6.44 0.19 19.13
N GLY A 42 5.16 -0.12 18.93
CA GLY A 42 4.42 -1.12 19.70
C GLY A 42 4.98 -2.54 19.56
N THR A 43 5.65 -2.86 18.44
CA THR A 43 6.28 -4.16 18.20
C THR A 43 7.81 -4.10 18.22
N ASN A 44 8.40 -2.99 17.81
CA ASN A 44 9.84 -2.82 17.78
C ASN A 44 10.34 -2.13 19.06
N THR A 45 10.60 -2.94 20.08
CA THR A 45 11.19 -2.52 21.35
C THR A 45 12.71 -2.72 21.40
N ARG A 46 13.35 -2.88 20.24
CA ARG A 46 14.79 -3.12 20.14
C ARG A 46 15.58 -1.89 20.60
N THR A 47 16.75 -2.15 21.17
CA THR A 47 17.73 -1.11 21.58
C THR A 47 18.95 -1.06 20.67
N ASP A 48 18.98 -1.88 19.62
CA ASP A 48 20.07 -1.91 18.64
C ASP A 48 19.79 -0.96 17.46
N ARG A 49 20.64 -1.02 16.43
CA ARG A 49 20.57 -0.12 15.26
C ARG A 49 19.29 -0.22 14.42
N TYR A 50 18.46 -1.24 14.65
CA TYR A 50 17.19 -1.44 13.95
C TYR A 50 15.97 -1.05 14.81
N GLY A 51 16.19 -0.75 16.09
CA GLY A 51 15.24 0.01 16.90
C GLY A 51 15.41 1.52 16.67
N GLY A 52 14.76 2.32 17.52
CA GLY A 52 14.95 3.77 17.52
C GLY A 52 13.70 4.52 17.95
N ALA A 53 13.90 5.78 18.36
CA ALA A 53 12.82 6.67 18.77
C ALA A 53 12.04 7.19 17.55
N THR A 54 12.72 7.35 16.42
CA THR A 54 12.15 7.90 15.19
C THR A 54 11.73 6.81 14.21
N LEU A 55 10.75 7.13 13.35
CA LEU A 55 10.39 6.25 12.23
C LEU A 55 11.57 6.04 11.27
N ARG A 56 12.41 7.06 11.06
CA ARG A 56 13.59 6.98 10.19
C ARG A 56 14.58 5.92 10.66
N GLU A 57 14.87 5.86 11.96
CA GLU A 57 15.77 4.84 12.53
C GLU A 57 15.16 3.44 12.37
N ARG A 58 13.88 3.31 12.68
CA ARG A 58 13.12 2.06 12.55
C ARG A 58 12.94 1.60 11.09
N ALA A 59 12.96 2.53 10.14
CA ALA A 59 12.87 2.23 8.71
C ALA A 59 14.15 1.61 8.13
N ARG A 60 15.26 1.59 8.90
CA ARG A 60 16.55 1.05 8.46
C ARG A 60 16.45 -0.37 7.92
N TYR A 61 15.72 -1.25 8.60
CA TYR A 61 15.57 -2.64 8.14
C TYR A 61 14.95 -2.71 6.75
N ALA A 62 13.86 -1.98 6.53
CA ALA A 62 13.21 -1.93 5.22
C ALA A 62 14.12 -1.34 4.15
N ALA A 63 14.84 -0.25 4.46
CA ALA A 63 15.81 0.34 3.55
C ALA A 63 16.93 -0.65 3.16
N GLU A 64 17.45 -1.44 4.11
CA GLU A 64 18.44 -2.48 3.82
C GLU A 64 17.87 -3.61 2.95
N VAL A 65 16.62 -4.04 3.20
CA VAL A 65 15.91 -5.00 2.32
C VAL A 65 15.79 -4.46 0.89
N ILE A 66 15.32 -3.22 0.73
CA ILE A 66 15.13 -2.60 -0.59
C ILE A 66 16.47 -2.44 -1.31
N ALA A 67 17.51 -1.94 -0.62
CA ALA A 67 18.83 -1.76 -1.23
C ALA A 67 19.45 -3.09 -1.67
N ALA A 68 19.27 -4.16 -0.89
CA ALA A 68 19.72 -5.49 -1.25
C ALA A 68 18.96 -6.04 -2.48
N ILE A 69 17.63 -5.86 -2.52
CA ILE A 69 16.83 -6.22 -3.71
C ILE A 69 17.32 -5.44 -4.92
N ARG A 70 17.41 -4.10 -4.84
CA ARG A 70 17.87 -3.22 -5.92
C ARG A 70 19.21 -3.67 -6.49
N THR A 71 20.16 -3.97 -5.61
CA THR A 71 21.48 -4.51 -6.00
C THR A 71 21.35 -5.82 -6.79
N ALA A 72 20.45 -6.71 -6.36
CA ALA A 72 20.28 -8.03 -6.95
C ALA A 72 19.48 -8.04 -8.27
N VAL A 73 18.53 -7.12 -8.44
CA VAL A 73 17.68 -7.05 -9.64
C VAL A 73 18.14 -6.02 -10.67
N GLY A 74 19.08 -5.13 -10.32
CA GLY A 74 19.60 -4.08 -11.18
C GLY A 74 18.76 -2.79 -11.17
N PRO A 75 19.25 -1.70 -11.77
CA PRO A 75 18.69 -0.36 -11.62
C PRO A 75 17.32 -0.17 -12.28
N ASP A 76 17.02 -0.91 -13.35
CA ASP A 76 15.81 -0.68 -14.16
C ASP A 76 14.63 -1.58 -13.79
N TYR A 77 14.80 -2.51 -12.85
CA TYR A 77 13.74 -3.45 -12.47
C TYR A 77 12.79 -2.81 -11.44
N PRO A 78 11.50 -2.62 -11.72
CA PRO A 78 10.60 -1.91 -10.80
C PRO A 78 10.46 -2.59 -9.43
N ILE A 79 10.55 -1.78 -8.38
CA ILE A 79 10.36 -2.18 -6.98
C ILE A 79 9.19 -1.39 -6.40
N ILE A 80 8.11 -2.11 -6.10
CA ILE A 80 6.96 -1.58 -5.38
C ILE A 80 7.15 -1.89 -3.88
N LEU A 81 6.92 -0.92 -3.01
CA LEU A 81 6.84 -1.17 -1.56
C LEU A 81 5.44 -0.84 -1.08
N ARG A 82 4.77 -1.84 -0.51
CA ARG A 82 3.45 -1.66 0.10
C ARG A 82 3.59 -1.29 1.57
N VAL A 83 2.95 -0.18 1.97
CA VAL A 83 3.02 0.40 3.32
C VAL A 83 1.63 0.68 3.89
N SER A 84 1.49 0.71 5.22
CA SER A 84 0.24 1.08 5.89
C SER A 84 0.47 1.84 7.19
N GLN A 85 -0.34 2.88 7.43
CA GLN A 85 -0.37 3.58 8.70
C GLN A 85 -0.94 2.70 9.84
N TRP A 86 -2.00 1.96 9.53
CA TRP A 86 -2.75 1.11 10.47
C TRP A 86 -2.19 -0.33 10.53
N LYS A 87 -2.63 -1.09 11.53
CA LYS A 87 -2.24 -2.50 11.76
C LYS A 87 -3.48 -3.38 11.82
N GLN A 88 -3.40 -4.63 11.37
CA GLN A 88 -4.56 -5.54 11.49
C GLN A 88 -4.94 -5.79 12.96
N GLN A 89 -3.94 -5.76 13.84
CA GLN A 89 -4.06 -5.95 15.28
C GLN A 89 -4.59 -4.69 15.99
N ASP A 90 -4.37 -3.51 15.40
CA ASP A 90 -4.83 -2.22 15.92
C ASP A 90 -5.15 -1.26 14.76
N LEU A 91 -6.45 -1.14 14.46
CA LEU A 91 -6.94 -0.25 13.41
C LEU A 91 -6.81 1.24 13.76
N LYS A 92 -6.52 1.57 15.02
CA LYS A 92 -6.27 2.95 15.46
C LYS A 92 -4.78 3.30 15.42
N ALA A 93 -3.90 2.32 15.27
CA ALA A 93 -2.48 2.56 15.12
C ALA A 93 -2.22 3.46 13.91
N ARG A 94 -1.27 4.36 14.06
CA ARG A 94 -0.80 5.26 13.02
C ARG A 94 0.70 5.44 13.20
N LEU A 95 1.47 5.22 12.14
CA LEU A 95 2.93 5.36 12.21
C LEU A 95 3.31 6.84 12.23
N ALA A 96 2.90 7.58 11.20
CA ALA A 96 3.20 8.99 11.03
C ALA A 96 1.98 9.86 11.32
N HIS A 97 2.07 10.69 12.36
CA HIS A 97 1.02 11.64 12.75
C HIS A 97 1.13 13.01 12.09
N THR A 98 2.20 13.27 11.36
CA THR A 98 2.43 14.53 10.64
C THR A 98 3.08 14.26 9.28
N PRO A 99 2.96 15.19 8.30
CA PRO A 99 3.67 15.07 7.03
C PRO A 99 5.19 14.94 7.19
N ALA A 100 5.78 15.64 8.17
CA ALA A 100 7.21 15.54 8.46
C ALA A 100 7.61 14.13 8.92
N ALA A 101 6.84 13.53 9.82
CA ALA A 101 7.06 12.15 10.26
C ALA A 101 6.86 11.14 9.11
N MET A 102 5.94 11.42 8.18
CA MET A 102 5.73 10.59 6.99
C MET A 102 6.89 10.69 6.02
N ALA A 103 7.44 11.89 5.82
CA ALA A 103 8.65 12.07 5.02
C ALA A 103 9.85 11.34 5.65
N ASP A 104 10.02 11.44 6.97
CA ASP A 104 11.07 10.71 7.70
C ASP A 104 10.96 9.20 7.58
N TRP A 105 9.76 8.68 7.35
CA TRP A 105 9.52 7.27 7.11
C TRP A 105 9.76 6.87 5.65
N LEU A 106 9.17 7.59 4.70
CA LEU A 106 9.07 7.14 3.30
C LEU A 106 10.25 7.56 2.43
N VAL A 107 10.83 8.75 2.65
CA VAL A 107 11.96 9.25 1.85
C VAL A 107 13.16 8.30 1.87
N PRO A 108 13.59 7.77 3.04
CA PRO A 108 14.70 6.80 3.08
C PRO A 108 14.45 5.53 2.26
N LEU A 109 13.19 5.14 2.08
CA LEU A 109 12.82 3.93 1.35
C LEU A 109 12.91 4.16 -0.17
N VAL A 110 12.51 5.35 -0.62
CA VAL A 110 12.71 5.79 -2.02
C VAL A 110 14.19 5.96 -2.32
N GLU A 111 14.96 6.60 -1.42
CA GLU A 111 16.42 6.73 -1.55
C GLU A 111 17.13 5.35 -1.60
N ALA A 112 16.60 4.35 -0.91
CA ALA A 112 17.12 2.97 -0.96
C ALA A 112 16.82 2.25 -2.29
N GLY A 113 15.86 2.73 -3.09
CA GLY A 113 15.56 2.22 -4.42
C GLY A 113 14.11 1.78 -4.67
N VAL A 114 13.14 2.16 -3.82
CA VAL A 114 11.72 2.00 -4.13
C VAL A 114 11.33 2.92 -5.29
N ASP A 115 10.68 2.37 -6.31
CA ASP A 115 10.16 3.16 -7.45
C ASP A 115 8.70 3.60 -7.22
N ILE A 116 7.91 2.74 -6.58
CA ILE A 116 6.47 2.96 -6.38
C ILE A 116 6.07 2.65 -4.94
N LEU A 117 5.38 3.59 -4.28
CA LEU A 117 4.79 3.39 -2.95
C LEU A 117 3.33 2.98 -3.09
N HIS A 118 3.00 1.76 -2.66
CA HIS A 118 1.63 1.28 -2.58
C HIS A 118 1.06 1.56 -1.18
N CYS A 119 0.30 2.64 -1.08
CA CYS A 119 -0.19 3.21 0.16
C CYS A 119 -1.52 2.59 0.57
N SER A 120 -1.48 1.60 1.47
CA SER A 120 -2.68 0.89 1.91
C SER A 120 -3.57 1.76 2.80
N GLN A 121 -4.80 1.98 2.36
CA GLN A 121 -5.83 2.70 3.10
C GLN A 121 -7.17 1.95 3.03
N ARG A 122 -8.08 2.24 3.98
CA ARG A 122 -9.42 1.60 4.01
C ARG A 122 -10.30 2.10 2.88
N ARG A 123 -10.28 3.41 2.64
CA ARG A 123 -11.09 4.11 1.63
C ARG A 123 -10.18 5.11 0.93
N PHE A 124 -10.11 5.06 -0.40
CA PHE A 124 -9.21 5.94 -1.15
C PHE A 124 -9.58 7.43 -1.00
N TRP A 125 -10.83 7.73 -0.63
CA TRP A 125 -11.31 9.10 -0.55
C TRP A 125 -11.03 9.79 0.79
N GLU A 126 -10.63 9.04 1.82
CA GLU A 126 -10.38 9.63 3.14
C GLU A 126 -9.08 10.45 3.12
N PRO A 127 -9.10 11.71 3.58
CA PRO A 127 -7.90 12.51 3.71
C PRO A 127 -6.99 11.93 4.79
N GLU A 128 -5.69 11.99 4.55
CA GLU A 128 -4.70 11.49 5.50
C GLU A 128 -4.47 12.51 6.64
N PHE A 129 -4.38 13.81 6.32
CA PHE A 129 -4.17 14.88 7.29
C PHE A 129 -5.25 15.98 7.18
N PRO A 130 -6.53 15.66 7.47
CA PRO A 130 -7.65 16.60 7.30
C PRO A 130 -7.49 17.90 8.10
N GLU A 131 -6.72 17.89 9.18
CA GLU A 131 -6.37 19.07 9.97
C GLU A 131 -5.47 20.07 9.21
N ILE A 132 -4.82 19.64 8.13
CA ILE A 132 -3.93 20.45 7.29
C ILE A 132 -4.60 20.84 5.97
N ASP A 133 -5.18 19.87 5.26
CA ASP A 133 -5.69 20.06 3.88
C ASP A 133 -7.21 19.85 3.75
N GLY A 134 -7.91 19.67 4.87
CA GLY A 134 -9.36 19.61 4.95
C GLY A 134 -9.97 18.26 4.54
N GLU A 135 -11.29 18.17 4.59
CA GLU A 135 -12.03 16.93 4.29
C GLU A 135 -11.87 16.42 2.84
N GLY A 136 -11.53 17.32 1.91
CA GLY A 136 -11.23 17.01 0.51
C GLY A 136 -9.75 16.82 0.22
N GLY A 137 -8.91 16.74 1.26
CA GLY A 137 -7.47 16.67 1.19
C GLY A 137 -6.89 15.43 0.52
N LEU A 138 -5.57 15.40 0.42
CA LEU A 138 -4.84 14.27 -0.13
C LEU A 138 -5.01 13.04 0.78
N ASN A 139 -5.20 11.89 0.15
CA ASN A 139 -5.17 10.60 0.84
C ASN A 139 -3.71 10.17 1.10
N PHE A 140 -3.51 8.97 1.66
CA PHE A 140 -2.16 8.51 1.99
C PHE A 140 -1.23 8.49 0.76
N ALA A 141 -1.72 7.99 -0.38
CA ALA A 141 -0.95 7.94 -1.62
C ALA A 141 -0.61 9.33 -2.16
N GLY A 142 -1.51 10.30 -2.01
CA GLY A 142 -1.28 11.69 -2.39
C GLY A 142 -0.19 12.34 -1.56
N TRP A 143 -0.26 12.21 -0.23
CA TRP A 143 0.79 12.73 0.64
C TRP A 143 2.13 12.04 0.39
N ALA A 144 2.16 10.73 0.23
CA ALA A 144 3.37 10.00 -0.11
C ALA A 144 4.01 10.51 -1.41
N LYS A 145 3.20 10.74 -2.45
CA LYS A 145 3.65 11.31 -3.73
C LYS A 145 4.23 12.71 -3.56
N THR A 146 3.49 13.61 -2.89
CA THR A 146 3.93 14.99 -2.66
C THR A 146 5.23 15.07 -1.87
N LEU A 147 5.41 14.22 -0.86
CA LEU A 147 6.57 14.27 0.02
C LEU A 147 7.82 13.60 -0.56
N THR A 148 7.66 12.58 -1.40
CA THR A 148 8.78 11.75 -1.87
C THR A 148 9.10 11.95 -3.35
N GLY A 149 8.15 12.43 -4.14
CA GLY A 149 8.26 12.49 -5.60
C GLY A 149 8.16 11.13 -6.31
N ALA A 150 8.05 10.02 -5.58
CA ALA A 150 7.87 8.69 -6.15
C ALA A 150 6.45 8.52 -6.72
N ALA A 151 6.30 7.60 -7.68
CA ALA A 151 4.98 7.20 -8.13
C ALA A 151 4.23 6.48 -7.00
N THR A 152 2.89 6.60 -6.97
CA THR A 152 2.09 6.00 -5.90
C THR A 152 0.89 5.20 -6.40
N ILE A 153 0.59 4.13 -5.66
CA ILE A 153 -0.62 3.33 -5.82
C ILE A 153 -1.53 3.63 -4.63
N SER A 154 -2.70 4.21 -4.89
CA SER A 154 -3.77 4.29 -3.90
C SER A 154 -4.57 2.99 -3.84
N VAL A 155 -5.30 2.78 -2.76
CA VAL A 155 -6.24 1.67 -2.58
C VAL A 155 -7.28 2.04 -1.54
N GLY A 156 -8.42 1.34 -1.57
CA GLY A 156 -9.42 1.38 -0.50
C GLY A 156 -10.83 1.50 -1.05
N SER A 157 -11.66 0.47 -0.83
CA SER A 157 -13.07 0.41 -1.25
C SER A 157 -13.36 0.85 -2.70
N VAL A 158 -12.48 0.48 -3.64
CA VAL A 158 -12.67 0.74 -5.07
C VAL A 158 -13.81 -0.14 -5.60
N GLY A 159 -14.86 0.49 -6.14
CA GLY A 159 -16.05 -0.21 -6.64
C GLY A 159 -16.91 -0.87 -5.55
N LEU A 160 -16.78 -0.47 -4.28
CA LEU A 160 -17.51 -1.03 -3.14
C LEU A 160 -18.14 0.08 -2.29
N SER A 161 -19.46 0.22 -2.25
CA SER A 161 -20.14 1.22 -1.40
C SER A 161 -20.28 0.83 0.08
N GLY A 162 -19.53 -0.15 0.59
CA GLY A 162 -19.72 -0.70 1.94
C GLY A 162 -18.48 -0.61 2.81
N ASP A 163 -18.66 -0.23 4.07
CA ASP A 163 -17.65 -0.42 5.11
C ASP A 163 -17.45 -1.93 5.36
N PHE A 164 -16.24 -2.35 5.73
CA PHE A 164 -15.91 -3.76 6.01
C PHE A 164 -16.89 -4.41 7.01
N ILE A 165 -17.44 -3.63 7.94
CA ILE A 165 -18.44 -4.05 8.93
C ILE A 165 -19.84 -4.28 8.32
N SER A 166 -20.20 -3.57 7.24
CA SER A 166 -21.51 -3.73 6.57
C SER A 166 -21.60 -5.01 5.73
N VAL A 167 -20.47 -5.51 5.23
CA VAL A 167 -20.37 -6.77 4.47
C VAL A 167 -20.72 -7.99 5.34
N PHE A 168 -20.37 -7.97 6.63
CA PHE A 168 -20.77 -9.02 7.59
C PHE A 168 -22.25 -8.92 8.04
N ARG A 169 -23.01 -7.94 7.54
CA ARG A 169 -24.41 -7.69 7.90
C ARG A 169 -25.40 -7.86 6.74
N ASN A 170 -25.05 -8.62 5.70
CA ASN A 170 -25.91 -8.89 4.53
C ASN A 170 -26.40 -7.64 3.79
N GLN A 171 -25.59 -6.57 3.71
CA GLN A 171 -25.93 -5.39 2.90
C GLN A 171 -25.17 -5.39 1.58
N VAL A 172 -25.93 -5.41 0.48
CA VAL A 172 -25.44 -5.28 -0.90
C VAL A 172 -24.78 -3.91 -1.05
N SER A 173 -23.51 -3.89 -1.41
CA SER A 173 -22.80 -2.65 -1.73
C SER A 173 -23.09 -2.25 -3.18
N ALA A 174 -23.63 -1.05 -3.38
CA ALA A 174 -23.67 -0.35 -4.66
C ALA A 174 -22.25 -0.05 -5.19
N PRO A 175 -22.07 0.25 -6.48
CA PRO A 175 -20.80 0.75 -7.01
C PRO A 175 -20.48 2.11 -6.37
N THR A 176 -19.27 2.27 -5.82
CA THR A 176 -18.75 3.59 -5.43
C THR A 176 -18.71 4.50 -6.66
N ASP A 177 -18.86 5.81 -6.45
CA ASP A 177 -18.68 6.86 -7.45
C ASP A 177 -17.27 6.78 -8.07
N LEU A 178 -17.13 6.01 -9.16
CA LEU A 178 -15.90 5.91 -9.94
C LEU A 178 -15.51 7.28 -10.50
N ASP A 179 -16.46 8.21 -10.69
CA ASP A 179 -16.15 9.55 -11.14
C ASP A 179 -15.34 10.31 -10.08
N ALA A 180 -15.58 10.08 -8.79
CA ALA A 180 -14.76 10.66 -7.72
C ALA A 180 -13.32 10.14 -7.76
N LEU A 181 -13.14 8.85 -8.02
CA LEU A 181 -11.82 8.24 -8.21
C LEU A 181 -11.12 8.86 -9.43
N VAL A 182 -11.81 8.89 -10.58
CA VAL A 182 -11.28 9.45 -11.84
C VAL A 182 -10.88 10.91 -11.66
N ARG A 183 -11.75 11.75 -11.06
CA ARG A 183 -11.42 13.16 -10.76
C ARG A 183 -10.16 13.31 -9.91
N ARG A 184 -9.93 12.44 -8.93
CA ARG A 184 -8.70 12.48 -8.10
C ARG A 184 -7.46 12.07 -8.89
N MET A 185 -7.58 11.05 -9.74
CA MET A 185 -6.49 10.62 -10.63
C MET A 185 -6.16 11.68 -11.68
N GLU A 186 -7.16 12.36 -12.27
CA GLU A 186 -6.98 13.46 -13.22
C GLU A 186 -6.28 14.68 -12.59
N ARG A 187 -6.47 14.90 -11.29
CA ARG A 187 -5.71 15.89 -10.50
C ARG A 187 -4.28 15.45 -10.18
N GLY A 188 -3.87 14.27 -10.60
CA GLY A 188 -2.53 13.73 -10.39
C GLY A 188 -2.24 13.30 -8.94
N GLU A 189 -3.27 13.13 -8.10
CA GLU A 189 -3.09 12.81 -6.68
C GLU A 189 -2.38 11.47 -6.45
N PHE A 190 -2.57 10.49 -7.33
CA PHE A 190 -1.85 9.23 -7.34
C PHE A 190 -1.85 8.64 -8.75
N ASP A 191 -0.88 7.79 -9.05
CA ASP A 191 -0.61 7.33 -10.42
C ASP A 191 -1.39 6.06 -10.78
N LEU A 192 -1.63 5.20 -9.79
CA LEU A 192 -2.33 3.93 -9.95
C LEU A 192 -3.36 3.73 -8.83
N ILE A 193 -4.34 2.87 -9.12
CA ILE A 193 -5.35 2.43 -8.15
C ILE A 193 -5.36 0.90 -8.09
N ALA A 194 -5.13 0.34 -6.90
CA ALA A 194 -5.21 -1.10 -6.70
C ALA A 194 -6.68 -1.53 -6.49
N VAL A 195 -7.07 -2.60 -7.19
CA VAL A 195 -8.40 -3.21 -7.08
C VAL A 195 -8.22 -4.67 -6.65
N GLY A 196 -8.92 -5.08 -5.61
CA GLY A 196 -8.84 -6.44 -5.07
C GLY A 196 -10.18 -7.15 -5.15
N ARG A 197 -11.01 -7.00 -4.10
CA ARG A 197 -12.31 -7.67 -3.94
C ARG A 197 -13.23 -7.60 -5.16
N ALA A 198 -13.31 -6.48 -5.86
CA ALA A 198 -14.14 -6.37 -7.05
C ALA A 198 -13.71 -7.35 -8.16
N LEU A 199 -12.41 -7.64 -8.31
CA LEU A 199 -11.90 -8.59 -9.31
C LEU A 199 -12.20 -10.05 -8.98
N ILE A 200 -12.44 -10.38 -7.70
CA ILE A 200 -12.82 -11.73 -7.30
C ILE A 200 -14.20 -12.09 -7.87
N THR A 201 -15.17 -11.18 -7.76
CA THR A 201 -16.52 -11.41 -8.27
C THR A 201 -16.65 -11.02 -9.74
N ASP A 202 -15.88 -10.04 -10.21
CA ASP A 202 -15.93 -9.54 -11.59
C ASP A 202 -14.53 -9.47 -12.22
N PRO A 203 -14.01 -10.58 -12.79
CA PRO A 203 -12.70 -10.57 -13.44
C PRO A 203 -12.64 -9.66 -14.67
N ALA A 204 -13.80 -9.28 -15.24
CA ALA A 204 -13.90 -8.36 -16.38
C ALA A 204 -14.02 -6.89 -15.96
N TRP A 205 -13.94 -6.56 -14.67
CA TRP A 205 -14.16 -5.23 -14.11
C TRP A 205 -13.40 -4.13 -14.86
N ALA A 206 -12.09 -4.32 -15.09
CA ALA A 206 -11.26 -3.31 -15.75
C ALA A 206 -11.71 -3.05 -17.22
N ASN A 207 -12.12 -4.10 -17.93
CA ASN A 207 -12.63 -3.97 -19.30
C ASN A 207 -13.97 -3.22 -19.33
N LYS A 208 -14.85 -3.47 -18.34
CA LYS A 208 -16.14 -2.78 -18.21
C LYS A 208 -15.96 -1.30 -17.87
N VAL A 209 -15.06 -0.99 -16.93
CA VAL A 209 -14.67 0.41 -16.62
C VAL A 209 -14.18 1.11 -17.88
N ARG A 210 -13.27 0.49 -18.63
CA ARG A 210 -12.75 1.04 -19.89
C ARG A 210 -13.84 1.27 -20.94
N ALA A 211 -14.83 0.39 -21.00
CA ALA A 211 -15.96 0.50 -21.94
C ALA A 211 -17.05 1.50 -21.48
N GLY A 212 -16.95 2.04 -20.26
CA GLY A 212 -18.01 2.85 -19.65
C GLY A 212 -19.25 2.05 -19.26
N ASP A 213 -19.20 0.72 -19.27
CA ASP A 213 -20.32 -0.16 -18.95
C ASP A 213 -20.39 -0.43 -17.44
N VAL A 214 -20.67 0.63 -16.69
CA VAL A 214 -20.78 0.57 -15.22
C VAL A 214 -21.98 -0.27 -14.78
N SER A 215 -23.02 -0.33 -15.62
CA SER A 215 -24.24 -1.08 -15.34
C SER A 215 -24.05 -2.60 -15.30
N ALA A 216 -23.07 -3.12 -16.04
CA ALA A 216 -22.74 -4.54 -16.08
C ALA A 216 -21.75 -5.00 -15.00
N MET A 217 -21.30 -4.09 -14.11
CA MET A 217 -20.37 -4.45 -13.04
C MET A 217 -21.07 -5.26 -11.95
N LEU A 218 -20.41 -6.33 -11.51
CA LEU A 218 -20.92 -7.15 -10.41
C LEU A 218 -20.43 -6.58 -9.06
N SER A 219 -21.34 -6.48 -8.09
CA SER A 219 -21.00 -6.16 -6.72
C SER A 219 -20.24 -7.32 -6.07
N PHE A 220 -19.29 -7.01 -5.20
CA PHE A 220 -18.61 -8.03 -4.40
C PHE A 220 -19.59 -8.77 -3.48
N ASP A 221 -19.53 -10.09 -3.51
CA ASP A 221 -20.23 -10.99 -2.60
C ASP A 221 -19.20 -11.74 -1.73
N ALA A 222 -19.35 -11.67 -0.41
CA ALA A 222 -18.48 -12.38 0.53
C ALA A 222 -18.53 -13.90 0.33
N ALA A 223 -19.63 -14.45 -0.19
CA ALA A 223 -19.73 -15.87 -0.54
C ALA A 223 -18.71 -16.29 -1.60
N ALA A 224 -18.28 -15.37 -2.47
CA ALA A 224 -17.25 -15.63 -3.49
C ALA A 224 -15.89 -15.97 -2.87
N LEU A 225 -15.63 -15.57 -1.61
CA LEU A 225 -14.40 -15.96 -0.91
C LEU A 225 -14.35 -17.45 -0.58
N GLY A 226 -15.49 -18.12 -0.45
CA GLY A 226 -15.58 -19.55 -0.16
C GLY A 226 -15.04 -20.45 -1.28
N ALA A 227 -14.85 -19.91 -2.48
CA ALA A 227 -14.26 -20.65 -3.61
C ALA A 227 -12.72 -20.74 -3.57
N PHE A 228 -12.05 -20.02 -2.65
CA PHE A 228 -10.60 -20.05 -2.49
C PHE A 228 -10.12 -20.97 -1.35
N VAL A 229 -11.03 -21.72 -0.73
CA VAL A 229 -10.74 -22.66 0.37
C VAL A 229 -10.70 -24.09 -0.16
#